data_AF-A0A382XTI3-F1
#
_entry.id   AF-A0A382XTI3-F1
#
_cell.length_a   1.000
_cell.length_b   1.000
_cell.length_c   1.000
_cell.angle_alpha   90.00
_cell.angle_beta   90.00
_cell.angle_gamma   90.00
#
_symmetry.space_group_name_H-M   'P 1'
#
loop_
_entity.id
_entity.type
_entity.pdbx_description
1 polymer ?
#
loop_
_entity_poly.entity_id
_entity_poly.type
_entity_poly.pdbx_seq_one_letter_code
_entity_poly.pdbx_strand_id
1 'polypeptide(L)'
;MKFCIKNVYLIFFLIFSLSYATETLGKDKKIQYSKDNISNYFSGIVSANYNLTGNAFKHLNEVQFLKTRHSNYNIQFLRTLILLKKFEEAFSFSKSVWNEGEFFFEADIILGLNYFINEDYSKAEKYFERLNIISEYNFIFQNLIGNVLIAWSKASSNNKEDSFKYIAKIPNRYDHIKQI
;
A
#
# COMPACT_ATOMS: atom_id res chain seq x y z
N MET A 1 32.14 -50.84 -20.31
CA MET A 1 31.60 -50.06 -19.16
C MET A 1 31.88 -48.55 -19.22
N LYS A 2 33.12 -48.09 -19.43
CA LYS A 2 33.44 -46.64 -19.50
C LYS A 2 32.69 -45.86 -20.61
N PHE A 3 32.45 -46.49 -21.76
CA PHE A 3 31.75 -45.86 -22.90
C PHE A 3 30.25 -45.62 -22.59
N CYS A 4 29.59 -46.58 -21.94
CA CYS A 4 28.20 -46.45 -21.52
C CYS A 4 28.02 -45.34 -20.48
N ILE A 5 28.95 -45.23 -19.52
CA ILE A 5 28.92 -44.18 -18.48
C ILE A 5 29.07 -42.78 -19.10
N LYS A 6 29.99 -42.61 -20.06
CA LYS A 6 30.20 -41.34 -20.77
C LYS A 6 28.95 -40.88 -21.53
N ASN A 7 28.24 -41.81 -22.16
CA ASN A 7 27.01 -41.51 -22.89
C ASN A 7 25.86 -41.12 -21.96
N VAL A 8 25.76 -41.75 -20.78
CA VAL A 8 24.77 -41.36 -19.75
C VAL A 8 25.00 -39.95 -19.25
N TYR A 9 26.26 -39.55 -18.97
CA TYR A 9 26.58 -38.18 -18.58
C TYR A 9 26.29 -37.15 -19.68
N LEU A 10 26.53 -37.51 -20.95
CA LEU A 10 26.23 -36.63 -22.09
C LEU A 10 24.71 -36.39 -22.21
N ILE A 11 23.91 -37.45 -22.03
CA ILE A 11 22.44 -37.37 -22.04
C ILE A 11 21.94 -36.52 -20.87
N PHE A 12 22.50 -36.72 -19.67
CA PHE A 12 22.15 -35.91 -18.50
C PHE A 12 22.50 -34.43 -18.69
N PHE A 13 23.66 -34.14 -19.29
CA PHE A 13 24.08 -32.78 -19.62
C PHE A 13 23.15 -32.12 -20.66
N LEU A 14 22.71 -32.87 -21.67
CA LEU A 14 21.74 -32.42 -22.67
C LEU A 14 20.35 -32.16 -22.07
N ILE A 15 19.87 -33.02 -21.17
CA ILE A 15 18.58 -32.83 -20.49
C ILE A 15 18.66 -31.61 -19.56
N PHE A 16 19.76 -31.47 -18.80
CA PHE A 16 19.99 -30.35 -17.90
C PHE A 16 20.07 -29.04 -18.69
N SER A 17 20.80 -28.98 -19.80
CA SER A 17 20.90 -27.79 -20.64
C SER A 17 19.57 -27.41 -21.31
N LEU A 18 18.76 -28.39 -21.77
CA LEU A 18 17.40 -28.13 -22.25
C LEU A 18 16.46 -27.61 -21.14
N SER A 19 16.72 -27.98 -19.89
CA SER A 19 15.92 -27.54 -18.74
C SER A 19 16.12 -26.06 -18.37
N TYR A 20 17.19 -25.42 -18.85
CA TYR A 20 17.45 -23.99 -18.64
C TYR A 20 16.75 -23.07 -19.67
N ALA A 21 16.13 -23.64 -20.72
CA ALA A 21 15.68 -22.86 -21.88
C ALA A 21 14.17 -22.82 -22.09
N THR A 22 13.35 -23.24 -21.12
CA THR A 22 11.90 -23.12 -21.26
C THR A 22 11.37 -22.03 -20.33
N GLU A 23 11.06 -20.86 -20.89
CA GLU A 23 10.10 -19.96 -20.25
C GLU A 23 8.82 -20.76 -20.04
N THR A 24 8.50 -21.07 -18.78
CA THR A 24 7.25 -21.77 -18.47
C THR A 24 6.07 -20.98 -19.05
N LEU A 25 5.31 -21.61 -19.94
CA LEU A 25 4.16 -21.04 -20.65
C LEU A 25 2.97 -20.87 -19.70
N GLY A 26 3.10 -19.96 -18.75
CA GLY A 26 1.98 -19.43 -17.97
C GLY A 26 1.27 -18.35 -18.78
N LYS A 27 -0.04 -18.48 -18.97
CA LYS A 27 -0.86 -17.55 -19.78
C LYS A 27 -0.77 -16.08 -19.31
N ASP A 28 -0.43 -15.85 -18.03
CA ASP A 28 -0.30 -14.51 -17.40
C ASP A 28 1.14 -13.93 -17.45
N LYS A 29 2.13 -14.70 -17.90
CA LYS A 29 3.56 -14.34 -17.79
C LYS A 29 4.00 -13.28 -18.80
N LYS A 30 3.31 -13.19 -19.95
CA LYS A 30 3.81 -12.44 -21.12
C LYS A 30 3.75 -10.92 -20.97
N ILE A 31 2.90 -10.40 -20.07
CA ILE A 31 2.74 -8.95 -19.85
C ILE A 31 2.92 -8.62 -18.37
N GLN A 32 2.23 -9.29 -17.44
CA GLN A 32 2.22 -8.85 -16.04
C GLN A 32 3.51 -9.19 -15.28
N TYR A 33 4.03 -10.41 -15.48
CA TYR A 33 5.18 -10.95 -14.75
C TYR A 33 6.39 -11.15 -15.67
N SER A 34 6.63 -10.19 -16.57
CA SER A 34 7.87 -10.14 -17.35
C SER A 34 9.07 -9.96 -16.40
N LYS A 35 10.27 -10.34 -16.88
CA LYS A 35 11.52 -10.12 -16.13
C LYS A 35 11.66 -8.66 -15.68
N ASP A 36 11.34 -7.73 -16.57
CA ASP A 36 11.46 -6.29 -16.30
C ASP A 36 10.45 -5.82 -15.26
N ASN A 37 9.21 -6.31 -15.31
CA ASN A 37 8.18 -5.95 -14.33
C ASN A 37 8.49 -6.51 -12.94
N ILE A 38 8.98 -7.75 -12.88
CA ILE A 38 9.46 -8.34 -11.64
C ILE A 38 10.62 -7.51 -11.08
N SER A 39 11.61 -7.19 -11.93
CA SER A 39 12.77 -6.37 -11.55
C SER A 39 12.37 -4.98 -11.06
N ASN A 40 11.46 -4.31 -11.76
CA ASN A 40 10.93 -2.99 -11.37
C ASN A 40 10.16 -3.07 -10.06
N TYR A 41 9.27 -4.03 -9.89
CA TYR A 41 8.56 -4.20 -8.62
C TYR A 41 9.55 -4.35 -7.45
N PHE A 42 10.46 -5.32 -7.51
CA PHE A 42 11.42 -5.56 -6.42
C PHE A 42 12.38 -4.38 -6.21
N SER A 43 12.88 -3.75 -7.28
CA SER A 43 13.75 -2.57 -7.17
C SER A 43 13.02 -1.40 -6.52
N GLY A 44 11.73 -1.23 -6.83
CA GLY A 44 10.85 -0.26 -6.21
C GLY A 44 10.68 -0.48 -4.72
N ILE A 45 10.35 -1.73 -4.32
CA ILE A 45 10.20 -2.12 -2.91
C ILE A 45 11.51 -1.93 -2.14
N VAL A 46 12.64 -2.40 -2.67
CA VAL A 46 13.95 -2.23 -2.03
C VAL A 46 14.28 -0.74 -1.88
N SER A 47 14.09 0.05 -2.94
CA SER A 47 14.36 1.50 -2.88
C SER A 47 13.49 2.20 -1.83
N ALA A 48 12.21 1.82 -1.71
CA ALA A 48 11.31 2.37 -0.69
C ALA A 48 11.82 2.04 0.73
N ASN A 49 12.26 0.81 0.97
CA ASN A 49 12.80 0.38 2.27
C ASN A 49 14.11 1.09 2.64
N TYR A 50 14.92 1.50 1.66
CA TYR A 50 16.14 2.28 1.87
C TYR A 50 15.92 3.81 1.83
N ASN A 51 14.67 4.28 1.85
CA ASN A 51 14.30 5.70 1.75
C ASN A 51 14.83 6.41 0.49
N LEU A 52 15.09 5.67 -0.58
CA LEU A 52 15.48 6.19 -1.88
C LEU A 52 14.22 6.53 -2.69
N THR A 53 13.42 7.48 -2.19
CA THR A 53 12.05 7.74 -2.67
C THR A 53 11.96 8.00 -4.17
N GLY A 54 12.93 8.73 -4.75
CA GLY A 54 12.97 8.96 -6.21
C GLY A 54 13.14 7.68 -7.02
N ASN A 55 14.00 6.77 -6.55
CA ASN A 55 14.21 5.47 -7.19
C ASN A 55 13.01 4.54 -6.99
N ALA A 56 12.40 4.57 -5.80
CA ALA A 56 11.17 3.84 -5.52
C ALA A 56 10.07 4.27 -6.50
N PHE A 57 9.87 5.58 -6.67
CA PHE A 57 8.90 6.13 -7.62
C PHE A 57 9.19 5.67 -9.04
N LYS A 58 10.43 5.87 -9.49
CA LYS A 58 10.86 5.48 -10.84
C LYS A 58 10.48 4.04 -11.15
N HIS A 59 10.82 3.10 -10.28
CA HIS A 59 10.59 1.68 -10.53
C HIS A 59 9.14 1.24 -10.33
N LEU A 60 8.46 1.72 -9.29
CA LEU A 60 7.05 1.36 -9.05
C LEU A 60 6.14 1.96 -10.15
N ASN A 61 6.49 3.12 -10.70
CA ASN A 61 5.73 3.77 -11.76
C ASN A 61 5.67 2.92 -13.05
N GLU A 62 6.72 2.14 -13.35
CA GLU A 62 6.73 1.23 -14.50
C GLU A 62 5.75 0.06 -14.37
N VAL A 63 5.31 -0.23 -13.14
CA VAL A 63 4.43 -1.37 -12.83
C VAL A 63 3.07 -0.96 -12.26
N GLN A 64 2.58 0.23 -12.63
CA GLN A 64 1.28 0.74 -12.18
C GLN A 64 0.09 -0.20 -12.43
N PHE A 65 0.15 -1.05 -13.45
CA PHE A 65 -0.88 -2.04 -13.73
C PHE A 65 -1.07 -3.06 -12.59
N LEU A 66 -0.10 -3.20 -11.68
CA LEU A 66 -0.20 -4.07 -10.50
C LEU A 66 -1.24 -3.60 -9.48
N LYS A 67 -1.72 -2.35 -9.59
CA LYS A 67 -2.62 -1.73 -8.61
C LYS A 67 -3.93 -2.48 -8.34
N THR A 68 -4.38 -3.28 -9.30
CA THR A 68 -5.62 -4.07 -9.22
C THR A 68 -5.43 -5.46 -8.58
N ARG A 69 -4.18 -5.89 -8.35
CA ARG A 69 -3.88 -7.25 -7.87
C ARG A 69 -2.93 -7.29 -6.67
N HIS A 70 -2.13 -6.25 -6.43
CA HIS A 70 -1.08 -6.24 -5.42
C HIS A 70 -1.31 -5.12 -4.40
N SER A 71 -1.86 -5.45 -3.24
CA SER A 71 -2.10 -4.48 -2.16
C SER A 71 -0.80 -3.83 -1.65
N ASN A 72 0.28 -4.61 -1.51
CA ASN A 72 1.57 -4.07 -1.11
C ASN A 72 2.15 -3.09 -2.14
N TYR A 73 1.91 -3.31 -3.44
CA TYR A 73 2.23 -2.32 -4.46
C TYR A 73 1.50 -0.99 -4.17
N ASN A 74 0.18 -1.05 -3.92
CA ASN A 74 -0.62 0.14 -3.64
C ASN A 74 -0.11 0.91 -2.43
N ILE A 75 0.22 0.20 -1.34
CA ILE A 75 0.78 0.79 -0.12
C ILE A 75 2.07 1.56 -0.45
N GLN A 76 3.04 0.89 -1.09
CA GLN A 76 4.36 1.48 -1.32
C GLN A 76 4.30 2.61 -2.35
N PHE A 77 3.48 2.47 -3.39
CA PHE A 77 3.31 3.51 -4.39
C PHE A 77 2.67 4.77 -3.80
N LEU A 78 1.60 4.62 -3.01
CA LEU A 78 0.93 5.76 -2.37
C LEU A 78 1.86 6.47 -1.36
N ARG A 79 2.61 5.72 -0.53
CA ARG A 79 3.63 6.30 0.35
C ARG A 79 4.68 7.08 -0.42
N THR A 80 5.13 6.55 -1.55
CA THR A 80 6.11 7.20 -2.41
C THR A 80 5.58 8.53 -2.96
N LEU A 81 4.32 8.57 -3.43
CA LEU A 81 3.68 9.81 -3.88
C LEU A 81 3.63 10.86 -2.75
N ILE A 82 3.24 10.46 -1.55
CA ILE A 82 3.18 11.34 -0.37
C ILE A 82 4.56 11.89 0.00
N LEU A 83 5.59 11.04 0.05
CA LEU A 83 6.96 11.44 0.37
C LEU A 83 7.55 12.41 -0.68
N LEU A 84 7.13 12.29 -1.93
CA LEU A 84 7.46 13.22 -3.01
C LEU A 84 6.57 14.47 -3.04
N LYS A 85 5.64 14.62 -2.09
CA LYS A 85 4.66 15.71 -2.02
C LYS A 85 3.77 15.81 -3.27
N LYS A 86 3.55 14.69 -3.96
CA LYS A 86 2.68 14.58 -5.14
C LYS A 86 1.24 14.33 -4.70
N PHE A 87 0.65 15.28 -3.97
CA PHE A 87 -0.63 15.07 -3.29
C PHE A 87 -1.80 14.86 -4.26
N GLU A 88 -1.85 15.61 -5.37
CA GLU A 88 -2.89 15.40 -6.40
C GLU A 88 -2.83 13.99 -7.02
N GLU A 89 -1.62 13.51 -7.32
CA GLU A 89 -1.41 12.14 -7.79
C GLU A 89 -1.81 11.12 -6.71
N ALA A 90 -1.49 11.39 -5.44
CA ALA A 90 -1.85 10.54 -4.31
C ALA A 90 -3.38 10.45 -4.11
N PHE A 91 -4.09 11.57 -4.21
CA PHE A 91 -5.56 11.62 -4.11
C PHE A 91 -6.22 10.87 -5.27
N SER A 92 -5.76 11.14 -6.50
CA SER A 92 -6.24 10.44 -7.71
C SER A 92 -5.98 8.94 -7.65
N PHE A 93 -4.77 8.54 -7.26
CA PHE A 93 -4.41 7.14 -7.09
C PHE A 93 -5.27 6.46 -6.03
N SER A 94 -5.39 7.06 -4.84
CA SER A 94 -6.20 6.55 -3.73
C SER A 94 -7.64 6.31 -4.17
N LYS A 95 -8.26 7.29 -4.84
CA LYS A 95 -9.62 7.15 -5.38
C LYS A 95 -9.73 6.02 -6.40
N SER A 96 -8.69 5.78 -7.21
CA SER A 96 -8.70 4.75 -8.25
C SER A 96 -8.57 3.31 -7.73
N VAL A 97 -8.07 3.13 -6.51
CA VAL A 97 -7.86 1.81 -5.88
C VAL A 97 -8.73 1.58 -4.65
N TRP A 98 -9.46 2.60 -4.19
CA TRP A 98 -10.35 2.51 -3.05
C TRP A 98 -11.63 1.75 -3.42
N ASN A 99 -12.02 0.82 -2.56
CA ASN A 99 -13.26 0.06 -2.65
C ASN A 99 -13.90 -0.01 -1.27
N GLU A 100 -15.20 0.22 -1.17
CA GLU A 100 -15.92 0.21 0.11
C GLU A 100 -15.81 -1.14 0.83
N GLY A 101 -15.78 -2.24 0.07
CA GLY A 101 -15.65 -3.61 0.58
C GLY A 101 -14.25 -4.03 1.01
N GLU A 102 -13.21 -3.25 0.69
CA GLU A 102 -11.82 -3.58 1.01
C GLU A 102 -11.19 -2.50 1.89
N PHE A 103 -10.66 -2.92 3.03
CA PHE A 103 -9.97 -2.00 3.93
C PHE A 103 -8.59 -1.64 3.35
N PHE A 104 -8.34 -0.34 3.18
CA PHE A 104 -7.04 0.16 2.73
C PHE A 104 -6.69 1.44 3.48
N PHE A 105 -6.00 1.26 4.61
CA PHE A 105 -5.67 2.31 5.58
C PHE A 105 -5.06 3.57 4.94
N GLU A 106 -4.04 3.43 4.08
CA GLU A 106 -3.39 4.58 3.45
C GLU A 106 -4.35 5.37 2.57
N ALA A 107 -5.20 4.70 1.78
CA ALA A 107 -6.18 5.39 0.95
C ALA A 107 -7.28 6.04 1.80
N ASP A 108 -7.75 5.36 2.86
CA ASP A 108 -8.75 5.91 3.79
C ASP A 108 -8.24 7.20 4.46
N ILE A 109 -7.00 7.23 4.97
CA ILE A 109 -6.41 8.46 5.53
C ILE A 109 -6.33 9.56 4.48
N ILE A 110 -5.80 9.24 3.31
CA ILE A 110 -5.50 10.25 2.28
C ILE A 110 -6.77 10.86 1.69
N LEU A 111 -7.80 10.05 1.46
CA LEU A 111 -9.11 10.53 1.01
C LEU A 111 -9.81 11.32 2.12
N GLY A 112 -9.76 10.86 3.36
CA GLY A 112 -10.33 11.58 4.50
C GLY A 112 -9.70 12.97 4.69
N LEU A 113 -8.37 13.05 4.64
CA LEU A 113 -7.65 14.33 4.71
C LEU A 113 -7.96 15.25 3.52
N ASN A 114 -8.09 14.69 2.31
CA ASN A 114 -8.49 15.48 1.15
C ASN A 114 -9.87 16.11 1.34
N TYR A 115 -10.86 15.35 1.80
CA TYR A 115 -12.19 15.91 2.09
C TYR A 115 -12.16 16.91 3.25
N PHE A 116 -11.35 16.66 4.28
CA PHE A 116 -11.19 17.56 5.41
C PHE A 116 -10.63 18.93 4.99
N ILE A 117 -9.55 18.94 4.18
CA ILE A 117 -8.94 20.18 3.66
C ILE A 117 -9.92 20.96 2.77
N ASN A 118 -10.79 20.25 2.05
CA ASN A 118 -11.85 20.84 1.24
C ASN A 118 -13.14 21.13 2.04
N GLU A 119 -13.07 21.12 3.38
CA GLU A 119 -14.16 21.44 4.32
C GLU A 119 -15.40 20.53 4.22
N ASP A 120 -15.31 19.38 3.53
CA ASP A 120 -16.36 18.37 3.48
C ASP A 120 -16.18 17.38 4.66
N TYR A 121 -16.43 17.89 5.86
CA TYR A 121 -16.19 17.15 7.11
C TYR A 121 -17.01 15.85 7.20
N SER A 122 -18.22 15.84 6.64
CA SER A 122 -19.08 14.64 6.62
C SER A 122 -18.45 13.51 5.82
N LYS A 123 -17.92 13.79 4.62
CA LYS A 123 -17.19 12.78 3.85
C LYS A 123 -15.86 12.44 4.49
N ALA A 124 -15.15 13.41 5.06
CA ALA A 124 -13.90 13.14 5.77
C ALA A 124 -14.10 12.11 6.90
N GLU A 125 -15.14 12.29 7.72
CA GLU A 125 -15.52 11.36 8.79
C GLU A 125 -15.80 9.96 8.26
N LYS A 126 -16.52 9.82 7.13
CA LYS A 126 -16.77 8.51 6.50
C LYS A 126 -15.48 7.70 6.29
N TYR A 127 -14.41 8.36 5.85
CA TYR A 127 -13.13 7.67 5.66
C TYR A 127 -12.38 7.47 6.99
N PHE A 128 -12.40 8.45 7.90
CA PHE A 128 -11.71 8.34 9.19
C PHE A 128 -12.32 7.25 10.11
N GLU A 129 -13.62 6.99 10.02
CA GLU A 129 -14.28 5.89 10.74
C GLU A 129 -13.69 4.53 10.36
N ARG A 130 -13.29 4.34 9.09
CA ARG A 130 -12.69 3.08 8.63
C ARG A 130 -11.34 2.82 9.30
N LEU A 131 -10.62 3.85 9.75
CA LEU A 131 -9.32 3.71 10.44
C LEU A 131 -9.45 3.02 11.80
N ASN A 132 -10.65 3.00 12.37
CA ASN A 132 -10.95 2.31 13.62
C ASN A 132 -11.29 0.81 13.41
N ILE A 133 -11.29 0.31 12.16
CA ILE A 133 -11.40 -1.12 11.88
C ILE A 133 -10.10 -1.82 12.29
N ILE A 134 -10.23 -3.02 12.88
CA ILE A 134 -9.09 -3.84 13.28
C ILE A 134 -8.21 -4.13 12.06
N SER A 135 -6.95 -3.70 12.12
CA SER A 135 -5.92 -3.82 11.09
C SER A 135 -4.54 -3.82 11.73
N GLU A 136 -3.48 -4.11 10.98
CA GLU A 136 -2.10 -4.05 11.50
C GLU A 136 -1.77 -2.69 12.13
N TYR A 137 -2.25 -1.59 11.53
CA TYR A 137 -2.08 -0.25 12.08
C TYR A 137 -2.93 -0.03 13.34
N ASN A 138 -4.17 -0.50 13.33
CA ASN A 138 -5.05 -0.39 14.50
C ASN A 138 -4.51 -1.20 15.69
N PHE A 139 -3.84 -2.33 15.45
CA PHE A 139 -3.19 -3.10 16.52
C PHE A 139 -2.15 -2.26 17.27
N ILE A 140 -1.38 -1.44 16.55
CA ILE A 140 -0.33 -0.59 17.12
C ILE A 140 -0.89 0.69 17.74
N PHE A 141 -1.77 1.39 17.02
CA PHE A 141 -2.27 2.71 17.41
C PHE A 141 -3.61 2.70 18.15
N GLN A 142 -4.30 1.56 18.20
CA GLN A 142 -5.56 1.35 18.93
C GLN A 142 -6.58 2.48 18.71
N ASN A 143 -7.28 2.56 17.58
CA ASN A 143 -8.27 3.62 17.31
C ASN A 143 -7.81 5.09 17.51
N LEU A 144 -6.54 5.37 17.84
CA LEU A 144 -6.05 6.72 18.14
C LEU A 144 -6.24 7.63 16.92
N ILE A 145 -5.69 7.20 15.79
CA ILE A 145 -5.63 8.02 14.57
C ILE A 145 -7.05 8.34 14.08
N GLY A 146 -7.93 7.33 13.99
CA GLY A 146 -9.31 7.53 13.58
C GLY A 146 -10.07 8.44 14.54
N ASN A 147 -10.00 8.20 15.84
CA ASN A 147 -10.71 9.03 16.83
C ASN A 147 -10.22 10.48 16.85
N VAL A 148 -8.91 10.74 16.75
CA VAL A 148 -8.36 12.10 16.67
C VAL A 148 -8.86 12.82 15.43
N LEU A 149 -8.78 12.17 14.25
CA LEU A 149 -9.19 12.78 12.99
C LEU A 149 -10.70 13.04 12.94
N ILE A 150 -11.53 12.13 13.46
CA ILE A 150 -12.97 12.36 13.60
C ILE A 150 -13.26 13.50 14.58
N ALA A 151 -12.56 13.55 15.73
CA ALA A 151 -12.73 14.64 16.68
C ALA A 151 -12.40 16.00 16.05
N TRP A 152 -11.37 16.08 15.21
CA TRP A 152 -11.02 17.29 14.47
C TRP A 152 -12.07 17.65 13.42
N SER A 153 -12.63 16.70 12.68
CA SER A 153 -13.76 16.94 11.76
C SER A 153 -14.99 17.49 12.49
N LYS A 154 -15.34 16.91 13.64
CA LYS A 154 -16.44 17.40 14.48
C LYS A 154 -16.19 18.80 15.02
N ALA A 155 -14.98 19.08 15.51
CA ALA A 155 -14.62 20.42 15.98
C ALA A 155 -14.70 21.46 14.86
N SER A 156 -14.18 21.12 13.66
CA SER A 156 -14.17 21.99 12.49
C SER A 156 -15.56 22.24 11.91
N SER A 157 -16.51 21.33 12.14
CA SER A 157 -17.94 21.50 11.83
C SER A 157 -18.75 22.16 12.96
N ASN A 158 -18.08 22.81 13.92
CA ASN A 158 -18.67 23.45 15.11
C ASN A 158 -19.44 22.49 16.05
N ASN A 159 -19.23 21.18 15.93
CA ASN A 159 -19.81 20.17 16.81
C ASN A 159 -18.82 19.79 17.92
N LYS A 160 -18.67 20.71 18.88
CA LYS A 160 -17.78 20.56 20.03
C LYS A 160 -18.12 19.32 20.87
N GLU A 161 -19.40 19.08 21.12
CA GLU A 161 -19.83 17.98 22.00
C GLU A 161 -19.41 16.61 21.45
N ASP A 162 -19.68 16.35 20.16
CA ASP A 162 -19.29 15.07 19.56
C ASP A 162 -17.78 14.95 19.38
N SER A 163 -17.07 16.07 19.17
CA SER A 163 -15.61 16.08 19.15
C SER A 163 -15.04 15.51 20.46
N PHE A 164 -15.48 16.01 21.62
CA PHE A 164 -15.04 15.50 22.91
C PHE A 164 -15.45 14.04 23.17
N LYS A 165 -16.61 13.60 22.65
CA LYS A 165 -17.00 12.17 22.72
C LYS A 165 -15.98 11.27 22.00
N TYR A 166 -15.42 11.70 20.87
CA TYR A 166 -14.38 10.94 20.16
C TYR A 166 -13.01 11.02 20.83
N ILE A 167 -12.63 12.18 21.40
CA ILE A 167 -11.43 12.30 22.24
C ILE A 167 -11.48 11.33 23.43
N ALA A 168 -12.63 11.20 24.10
CA ALA A 168 -12.81 10.29 25.21
C ALA A 168 -12.64 8.80 24.82
N LYS A 169 -12.87 8.44 23.55
CA LYS A 169 -12.69 7.07 23.01
C LYS A 169 -11.23 6.73 22.68
N ILE A 170 -10.30 7.69 22.75
CA ILE A 170 -8.87 7.43 22.57
C ILE A 170 -8.39 6.48 23.69
N PRO A 171 -7.53 5.49 23.40
CA PRO A 171 -7.02 4.58 24.43
C PRO A 171 -6.24 5.28 25.54
N ASN A 172 -6.29 4.72 26.75
CA ASN A 172 -5.69 5.33 27.94
C ASN A 172 -4.16 5.49 27.86
N ARG A 173 -3.48 4.63 27.10
CA ARG A 173 -2.03 4.79 26.84
C ARG A 173 -1.67 6.13 26.15
N TYR A 174 -2.66 6.83 25.61
CA TYR A 174 -2.54 8.14 24.97
C TYR A 174 -3.28 9.25 25.73
N ASP A 175 -3.48 9.11 27.06
CA ASP A 175 -4.23 10.09 27.87
C ASP A 175 -3.69 11.53 27.78
N HIS A 176 -2.40 11.72 27.51
CA HIS A 176 -1.81 13.03 27.27
C HIS A 176 -2.46 13.77 26.08
N ILE A 177 -2.96 13.06 25.07
CA ILE A 177 -3.66 13.64 23.92
C ILE A 177 -5.06 14.12 24.31
N LYS A 178 -5.68 13.51 25.33
CA LYS A 178 -7.02 13.87 25.80
C LYS A 178 -7.05 15.17 26.62
N GLN A 179 -5.87 15.65 27.05
CA GLN A 179 -5.74 16.82 27.92
C GLN A 179 -5.45 18.12 27.15
N ILE A 180 -5.33 18.04 25.83
CA ILE A 180 -5.17 19.18 24.91
C ILE A 180 -6.54 19.82 24.67
#